data_AF-A0A0A6ZEH0-F1
#
_entry.id   AF-A0A0A6ZEH0-F1
#
_cell.length_a   1.000
_cell.length_b   1.000
_cell.length_c   1.000
_cell.angle_alpha   90.00
_cell.angle_beta   90.00
_cell.angle_gamma   90.00
#
_symmetry.space_group_name_H-M   'P 1'
#
loop_
_entity.id
_entity.type
_entity.pdbx_description
1 polymer ?
#
loop_
_entity_poly.entity_id
_entity_poly.type
_entity_poly.pdbx_seq_one_letter_code
_entity_poly.pdbx_strand_id
1 'polypeptide(L)'
;MQNDKYFKQWLVGFTDGDGCFYIGYNPKGYWNFTFKISLSIYNLQVLHYIKKVLGGGSITIETSKKIGTFHIGDIKMLKKTIIPIFETYPLLTSKFFSYTRFKNAISVMDNDSLTKSEKNSLIFQILATQIDRDFVSPIWLQNCTISREEFLKLINLHNLKKDLKYIYNLVDLCDLKLIISKPWLIGFVEAEGNFYLTNKDNDRIVHGFGITQKLDPILLCGIRSFFGISAQIRYRVRHNYYILDNTNSRANENIITFFSSKNRSKTSMRSNKSLEFRIWSRSYFKYKGNYEKLKKIRDFMKKLKKT
;
A
#
# COMPACT_ATOMS: atom_id res chain seq x y z
N MET A 1 23.29 2.29 -7.04
CA MET A 1 22.25 2.86 -7.93
C MET A 1 20.98 1.99 -8.01
N GLN A 2 21.04 0.73 -8.47
CA GLN A 2 19.81 -0.07 -8.70
C GLN A 2 19.11 -0.56 -7.41
N ASN A 3 19.87 -0.93 -6.38
CA ASN A 3 19.31 -1.35 -5.09
C ASN A 3 18.63 -0.20 -4.32
N ASP A 4 19.10 1.04 -4.52
CA ASP A 4 18.54 2.24 -3.88
C ASP A 4 17.17 2.59 -4.49
N LYS A 5 17.07 2.63 -5.83
CA LYS A 5 15.79 2.81 -6.54
C LYS A 5 14.75 1.76 -6.13
N TYR A 6 15.15 0.48 -6.09
CA TYR A 6 14.27 -0.60 -5.67
C TYR A 6 13.71 -0.37 -4.26
N PHE A 7 14.58 -0.06 -3.29
CA PHE A 7 14.16 0.17 -1.91
C PHE A 7 13.19 1.35 -1.81
N LYS A 8 13.49 2.47 -2.47
CA LYS A 8 12.64 3.67 -2.44
C LYS A 8 11.24 3.39 -2.98
N GLN A 9 11.14 2.75 -4.16
CA GLN A 9 9.84 2.37 -4.73
C GLN A 9 9.09 1.36 -3.85
N TRP A 10 9.80 0.39 -3.28
CA TRP A 10 9.22 -0.57 -2.33
C TRP A 10 8.70 0.13 -1.07
N LEU A 11 9.46 1.06 -0.50
CA LEU A 11 9.07 1.82 0.70
C LEU A 11 7.81 2.65 0.43
N VAL A 12 7.68 3.24 -0.77
CA VAL A 12 6.47 3.98 -1.17
C VAL A 12 5.26 3.06 -1.22
N GLY A 13 5.37 1.88 -1.85
CA GLY A 13 4.28 0.91 -1.88
C GLY A 13 3.90 0.39 -0.50
N PHE A 14 4.90 0.11 0.33
CA PHE A 14 4.66 -0.28 1.73
C PHE A 14 3.98 0.85 2.51
N THR A 15 4.36 2.11 2.24
CA THR A 15 3.76 3.30 2.84
C THR A 15 2.31 3.48 2.40
N ASP A 16 1.97 3.25 1.13
CA ASP A 16 0.58 3.28 0.64
C ASP A 16 -0.33 2.32 1.43
N GLY A 17 0.19 1.17 1.86
CA GLY A 17 -0.50 0.28 2.80
C GLY A 17 -0.43 0.77 4.26
N ASP A 18 0.68 0.55 4.95
CA ASP A 18 0.80 0.68 6.41
C ASP A 18 1.49 1.97 6.91
N GLY A 19 1.89 2.87 6.01
CA GLY A 19 2.58 4.11 6.38
C GLY A 19 1.64 5.23 6.85
N CYS A 20 2.20 6.20 7.59
CA CYS A 20 1.48 7.33 8.13
C CYS A 20 2.35 8.61 8.12
N PHE A 21 1.76 9.71 7.66
CA PHE A 21 2.32 11.06 7.75
C PHE A 21 1.55 11.82 8.82
N TYR A 22 2.18 12.03 9.96
CA TYR A 22 1.56 12.62 11.14
C TYR A 22 2.02 14.07 11.32
N ILE A 23 1.06 14.96 11.55
CA ILE A 23 1.25 16.35 11.96
C ILE A 23 0.47 16.52 13.27
N GLY A 24 1.14 16.99 14.32
CA GLY A 24 0.52 17.21 15.62
C GLY A 24 0.95 18.54 16.23
N TYR A 25 0.04 19.20 16.93
CA TYR A 25 0.38 20.37 17.73
C TYR A 25 0.59 19.95 19.18
N ASN A 26 1.76 20.23 19.74
CA ASN A 26 2.05 19.96 21.14
C ASN A 26 1.43 21.05 22.02
N PRO A 27 0.81 20.70 23.17
CA PRO A 27 0.32 21.70 24.13
C PRO A 27 1.38 22.71 24.60
N LYS A 28 2.67 22.34 24.56
CA LYS A 28 3.81 23.23 24.84
C LYS A 28 4.08 24.27 23.74
N GLY A 29 3.26 24.33 22.69
CA GLY A 29 3.28 25.40 21.70
C GLY A 29 4.25 25.21 20.52
N TYR A 30 4.49 23.96 20.11
CA TYR A 30 5.31 23.61 18.95
C TYR A 30 4.69 22.47 18.12
N TRP A 31 5.02 22.41 16.84
CA TRP A 31 4.55 21.37 15.92
C TRP A 31 5.46 20.14 15.91
N ASN A 32 4.86 18.96 15.81
CA ASN A 32 5.52 17.68 15.64
C ASN A 32 5.15 17.09 14.28
N PHE A 33 6.16 16.81 13.48
CA PHE A 33 6.04 16.12 12.19
C PHE A 33 6.67 14.75 12.34
N THR A 34 5.96 13.70 11.95
CA THR A 34 6.51 12.36 12.01
C THR A 34 6.07 11.51 10.83
N PHE A 35 7.02 10.90 10.14
CA PHE A 35 6.76 9.75 9.27
C PHE A 35 6.80 8.47 10.11
N LYS A 36 5.76 7.63 10.03
CA LYS A 36 5.63 6.42 10.84
C LYS A 36 5.21 5.22 10.00
N ILE A 37 5.72 4.04 10.35
CA ILE A 37 5.21 2.74 9.90
C ILE A 37 5.01 1.88 11.14
N SER A 38 3.77 1.46 11.39
CA SER A 38 3.39 0.65 12.55
C SER A 38 2.95 -0.73 12.09
N LEU A 39 3.58 -1.78 12.62
CA LEU A 39 3.31 -3.16 12.25
C LEU A 39 3.14 -4.03 13.51
N SER A 40 2.53 -5.19 13.37
CA SER A 40 2.63 -6.23 14.39
C SER A 40 4.10 -6.53 14.71
N ILE A 41 4.43 -6.78 15.98
CA ILE A 41 5.79 -7.18 16.41
C ILE A 41 6.31 -8.41 15.65
N TYR A 42 5.42 -9.25 15.11
CA TYR A 42 5.79 -10.37 14.25
C TYR A 42 6.63 -9.89 13.04
N ASN A 43 6.32 -8.71 12.49
CA ASN A 43 7.00 -8.10 11.34
C ASN A 43 8.10 -7.08 11.74
N LEU A 44 8.59 -7.10 12.99
CA LEU A 44 9.59 -6.14 13.49
C LEU A 44 10.88 -6.11 12.63
N GLN A 45 11.25 -7.23 12.02
CA GLN A 45 12.38 -7.30 11.08
C GLN A 45 12.29 -6.31 9.91
N VAL A 46 11.07 -5.99 9.44
CA VAL A 46 10.84 -5.03 8.37
C VAL A 46 11.17 -3.62 8.85
N LEU A 47 10.79 -3.29 10.08
CA LEU A 47 11.09 -1.99 10.69
C LEU A 47 12.59 -1.78 10.88
N HIS A 48 13.31 -2.82 11.35
CA HIS A 48 14.77 -2.78 11.44
C HIS A 48 15.45 -2.64 10.07
N TYR A 49 14.93 -3.32 9.04
CA TYR A 49 15.42 -3.18 7.68
C TYR A 49 15.24 -1.74 7.16
N ILE A 50 14.06 -1.15 7.31
CA ILE A 50 13.79 0.23 6.92
C ILE A 50 14.73 1.19 7.63
N LYS A 51 14.87 1.08 8.96
CA LYS A 51 15.81 1.88 9.76
C LYS A 51 17.25 1.77 9.24
N LYS A 52 17.71 0.53 8.97
CA LYS A 52 19.06 0.27 8.48
C LYS A 52 19.32 0.93 7.14
N VAL A 53 18.38 0.82 6.19
CA VAL A 53 18.58 1.38 4.83
C VAL A 53 18.44 2.89 4.81
N LEU A 54 17.53 3.46 5.59
CA LEU A 54 17.39 4.92 5.72
C LEU A 54 18.52 5.57 6.53
N GLY A 55 19.30 4.78 7.29
CA GLY A 55 20.42 5.27 8.08
C GLY A 55 20.01 6.13 9.29
N GLY A 56 18.75 6.08 9.69
CA GLY A 56 18.21 6.92 10.76
C GLY A 56 16.78 6.55 11.18
N GLY A 57 16.26 7.30 12.15
CA GLY A 57 14.95 7.04 12.77
C GLY A 57 15.02 6.11 13.99
N SER A 58 13.88 6.00 14.66
CA SER A 58 13.72 5.27 15.91
C SER A 58 12.68 4.17 15.77
N ILE A 59 12.82 3.13 16.58
CA ILE A 59 11.85 2.04 16.67
C ILE A 59 11.37 2.01 18.11
N THR A 60 10.05 2.09 18.30
CA THR A 60 9.38 1.88 19.59
C THR A 60 8.59 0.59 19.54
N ILE A 61 8.46 -0.09 20.68
CA ILE A 61 7.71 -1.35 20.79
C ILE A 61 6.69 -1.19 21.92
N GLU A 62 5.41 -1.30 21.56
CA GLU A 62 4.30 -1.38 22.50
C GLU A 62 3.94 -2.87 22.71
N THR A 63 4.56 -3.49 23.71
CA THR A 63 4.41 -4.93 24.00
C THR A 63 2.96 -5.33 24.31
N SER A 64 2.23 -4.49 25.04
CA SER A 64 0.83 -4.72 25.40
C SER A 64 -0.09 -4.83 24.19
N LYS A 65 0.16 -4.03 23.15
CA LYS A 65 -0.62 -4.06 21.89
C LYS A 65 -0.01 -4.99 20.84
N LYS A 66 1.17 -5.57 21.11
CA LYS A 66 1.97 -6.33 20.14
C LYS A 66 2.25 -5.54 18.86
N ILE A 67 2.55 -4.25 18.99
CA ILE A 67 2.87 -3.34 17.87
C ILE A 67 4.30 -2.83 18.00
N GLY A 68 5.03 -2.84 16.88
CA GLY A 68 6.27 -2.09 16.71
C GLY A 68 6.05 -0.92 15.76
N THR A 69 6.69 0.22 16.02
CA THR A 69 6.58 1.41 15.18
C THR A 69 7.96 1.93 14.84
N PHE A 70 8.28 1.97 13.55
CA PHE A 70 9.38 2.78 13.04
C PHE A 70 8.88 4.21 12.87
N HIS A 71 9.66 5.20 13.32
CA HIS A 71 9.32 6.60 13.13
C HIS A 71 10.54 7.50 12.93
N ILE A 72 10.35 8.55 12.12
CA ILE A 72 11.30 9.65 11.93
C ILE A 72 10.58 10.94 12.28
N GLY A 73 11.00 11.58 13.37
CA GLY A 73 10.53 12.90 13.79
C GLY A 73 11.57 14.02 13.66
N ASP A 74 12.82 13.68 13.30
CA ASP A 74 13.84 14.68 13.02
C ASP A 74 13.52 15.40 11.71
N ILE A 75 13.27 16.72 11.81
CA ILE A 75 12.89 17.56 10.68
C ILE A 75 13.96 17.59 9.59
N LYS A 76 15.25 17.53 9.97
CA LYS A 76 16.36 17.53 9.00
C LYS A 76 16.34 16.23 8.17
N MET A 77 16.18 15.08 8.81
CA MET A 77 16.05 13.80 8.13
C MET A 77 14.77 13.72 7.27
N LEU A 78 13.64 14.26 7.75
CA LEU A 78 12.40 14.33 6.98
C LEU A 78 12.62 15.08 5.66
N LYS A 79 13.24 16.26 5.71
CA LYS A 79 13.54 17.09 4.52
C LYS A 79 14.58 16.47 3.60
N LYS A 80 15.66 15.91 4.16
CA LYS A 80 16.78 15.38 3.37
C LYS A 80 16.51 14.01 2.75
N THR A 81 15.64 13.21 3.38
CA THR A 81 15.48 11.79 3.03
C THR A 81 14.03 11.44 2.67
N ILE A 82 13.08 11.72 3.56
CA ILE A 82 11.69 11.27 3.38
C ILE A 82 11.01 12.04 2.26
N ILE A 83 10.97 13.37 2.32
CA ILE A 83 10.33 14.20 1.28
C ILE A 83 10.89 13.88 -0.12
N PRO A 84 12.22 13.83 -0.36
CA PRO A 84 12.76 13.51 -1.67
C PRO A 84 12.35 12.13 -2.20
N ILE A 85 12.18 11.12 -1.34
CA ILE A 85 11.71 9.79 -1.77
C ILE A 85 10.29 9.88 -2.35
N PHE A 86 9.38 10.55 -1.64
CA PHE A 86 7.97 10.66 -2.02
C PHE A 86 7.71 11.71 -3.11
N GLU A 87 8.60 12.68 -3.32
CA GLU A 87 8.61 13.52 -4.52
C GLU A 87 9.07 12.74 -5.76
N THR A 88 10.11 11.92 -5.62
CA THR A 88 10.65 11.13 -6.74
C THR A 88 9.72 9.99 -7.16
N TYR A 89 9.07 9.37 -6.17
CA TYR A 89 8.14 8.25 -6.36
C TYR A 89 6.82 8.56 -5.64
N PRO A 90 5.84 9.14 -6.36
CA PRO A 90 4.55 9.49 -5.77
C PRO A 90 3.80 8.28 -5.21
N LEU A 91 3.10 8.49 -4.09
CA LEU A 91 2.12 7.54 -3.56
C LEU A 91 0.97 7.36 -4.57
N LEU A 92 0.47 6.13 -4.71
CA LEU A 92 -0.58 5.82 -5.68
C LEU A 92 -1.99 5.93 -5.08
N THR A 93 -2.11 6.05 -3.76
CA THR A 93 -3.41 6.12 -3.05
C THR A 93 -3.78 7.54 -2.64
N SER A 94 -4.98 7.68 -2.10
CA SER A 94 -5.47 8.83 -1.33
C SER A 94 -4.51 9.29 -0.22
N LYS A 95 -3.56 8.45 0.21
CA LYS A 95 -2.47 8.82 1.13
C LYS A 95 -1.53 9.89 0.55
N PHE A 96 -1.50 10.06 -0.77
CA PHE A 96 -0.80 11.19 -1.40
C PHE A 96 -1.29 12.54 -0.86
N PHE A 97 -2.60 12.69 -0.58
CA PHE A 97 -3.15 13.90 0.02
C PHE A 97 -2.61 14.14 1.45
N SER A 98 -2.46 13.08 2.25
CA SER A 98 -1.83 13.20 3.58
C SER A 98 -0.36 13.59 3.48
N TYR A 99 0.35 13.04 2.48
CA TYR A 99 1.74 13.42 2.19
C TYR A 99 1.87 14.89 1.74
N THR A 100 0.99 15.38 0.86
CA THR A 100 1.07 16.78 0.42
C THR A 100 0.82 17.76 1.56
N ARG A 101 -0.16 17.48 2.43
CA ARG A 101 -0.36 18.27 3.66
C ARG A 101 0.87 18.26 4.56
N PHE A 102 1.48 17.09 4.73
CA PHE A 102 2.71 16.92 5.50
C PHE A 102 3.88 17.73 4.94
N LYS A 103 4.15 17.63 3.63
CA LYS A 103 5.19 18.40 2.95
C LYS A 103 4.93 19.90 3.07
N ASN A 104 3.72 20.35 2.76
CA ASN A 104 3.37 21.77 2.77
C ASN A 104 3.50 22.37 4.18
N ALA A 105 3.06 21.65 5.21
CA ALA A 105 3.19 22.13 6.59
C ALA A 105 4.66 22.23 7.04
N ILE A 106 5.54 21.31 6.61
CA ILE A 106 6.98 21.41 6.84
C ILE A 106 7.56 22.64 6.12
N SER A 107 7.16 22.89 4.87
CA SER A 107 7.61 24.07 4.12
C SER A 107 7.19 25.39 4.79
N VAL A 108 5.99 25.46 5.36
CA VAL A 108 5.54 26.62 6.14
C VAL A 108 6.42 26.84 7.38
N MET A 109 6.79 25.76 8.07
CA MET A 109 7.65 25.86 9.25
C MET A 109 9.06 26.37 8.93
N ASP A 110 9.60 26.00 7.78
CA ASP A 110 10.91 26.43 7.30
C ASP A 110 10.95 27.86 6.74
N ASN A 111 9.79 28.50 6.53
CA ASN A 111 9.79 29.83 5.95
C ASN A 111 10.15 30.88 7.01
N ASP A 112 11.37 31.43 6.94
CA ASP A 112 11.87 32.44 7.86
C ASP A 112 11.15 33.79 7.73
N SER A 113 10.43 34.03 6.63
CA SER A 113 9.65 35.26 6.43
C SER A 113 8.35 35.30 7.24
N LEU A 114 7.94 34.18 7.85
CA LEU A 114 6.67 34.06 8.57
C LEU A 114 6.89 34.10 10.09
N THR A 115 6.05 34.85 10.78
CA THR A 115 5.95 34.83 12.23
C THR A 115 5.40 33.49 12.74
N LYS A 116 5.60 33.20 14.02
CA LYS A 116 5.04 31.99 14.66
C LYS A 116 3.51 31.91 14.54
N SER A 117 2.82 33.06 14.65
CA SER A 117 1.35 33.13 14.56
C SER A 117 0.87 32.79 13.15
N GLU A 118 1.52 33.36 12.12
CA GLU A 118 1.20 33.08 10.72
C GLU A 118 1.46 31.61 10.36
N LYS A 119 2.60 31.06 10.79
CA LYS A 119 2.90 29.63 10.63
C LYS A 119 1.81 28.75 11.22
N ASN A 120 1.39 29.03 12.45
CA ASN A 120 0.32 28.29 13.11
C ASN A 120 -1.00 28.38 12.32
N SER A 121 -1.41 29.58 11.92
CA SER A 121 -2.64 29.81 11.14
C SER A 121 -2.64 28.99 9.85
N LEU A 122 -1.56 29.06 9.08
CA LEU A 122 -1.42 28.34 7.82
C LEU A 122 -1.43 26.81 8.00
N ILE A 123 -0.74 26.28 9.02
CA ILE A 123 -0.74 24.84 9.27
C ILE A 123 -2.12 24.35 9.73
N PHE A 124 -2.83 25.12 10.56
CA PHE A 124 -4.21 24.80 10.91
C PHE A 124 -5.13 24.81 9.69
N GLN A 125 -4.97 25.76 8.76
CA GLN A 125 -5.71 25.77 7.48
C GLN A 125 -5.40 24.53 6.64
N ILE A 126 -4.13 24.14 6.52
CA ILE A 126 -3.72 22.90 5.83
C ILE A 126 -4.41 21.68 6.47
N LEU A 127 -4.45 21.59 7.80
CA LEU A 127 -5.08 20.48 8.51
C LEU A 127 -6.60 20.45 8.37
N ALA A 128 -7.23 21.62 8.21
CA ALA A 128 -8.67 21.75 8.00
C ALA A 128 -9.12 21.28 6.60
N THR A 129 -8.22 21.27 5.61
CA THR A 129 -8.55 20.79 4.25
C THR A 129 -9.08 19.35 4.27
N GLN A 130 -10.18 19.14 3.54
CA GLN A 130 -10.79 17.83 3.34
C GLN A 130 -10.35 17.25 2.02
N ILE A 131 -10.29 15.92 1.95
CA ILE A 131 -10.03 15.23 0.70
C ILE A 131 -11.30 15.25 -0.17
N ASP A 132 -11.15 15.63 -1.44
CA ASP A 132 -12.25 15.61 -2.39
C ASP A 132 -12.74 14.18 -2.63
N ARG A 133 -14.05 14.02 -2.89
CA ARG A 133 -14.65 12.68 -3.10
C ARG A 133 -14.13 12.01 -4.37
N ASP A 134 -13.73 12.80 -5.35
CA ASP A 134 -13.14 12.38 -6.62
C ASP A 134 -11.61 12.48 -6.63
N PHE A 135 -10.99 12.68 -5.46
CA PHE A 135 -9.55 12.69 -5.34
C PHE A 135 -8.95 11.36 -5.82
N VAL A 136 -7.98 11.47 -6.73
CA VAL A 136 -7.12 10.37 -7.16
C VAL A 136 -5.68 10.90 -7.17
N SER A 137 -4.71 10.07 -6.79
CA SER A 137 -3.31 10.47 -6.85
C SER A 137 -2.93 10.95 -8.28
N PRO A 138 -2.21 12.08 -8.43
CA PRO A 138 -1.92 12.68 -9.73
C PRO A 138 -1.21 11.75 -10.73
N ILE A 139 -0.45 10.77 -10.23
CA ILE A 139 0.27 9.79 -11.06
C ILE A 139 -0.66 8.97 -11.96
N TRP A 140 -1.91 8.74 -11.55
CA TRP A 140 -2.89 8.06 -12.40
C TRP A 140 -3.22 8.92 -13.61
N LEU A 141 -3.70 10.14 -13.37
CA LEU A 141 -4.05 11.09 -14.43
C LEU A 141 -2.89 11.34 -15.40
N GLN A 142 -1.66 11.49 -14.89
CA GLN A 142 -0.47 11.76 -15.70
C GLN A 142 -0.09 10.63 -16.67
N ASN A 143 -0.58 9.42 -16.44
CA ASN A 143 -0.24 8.23 -17.22
C ASN A 143 -1.48 7.58 -17.85
N CYS A 144 -2.53 8.36 -18.11
CA CYS A 144 -3.68 7.95 -18.91
C CYS A 144 -3.72 8.71 -20.23
N THR A 145 -4.30 8.08 -21.26
CA THR A 145 -4.37 8.61 -22.63
C THR A 145 -5.49 9.63 -22.86
N ILE A 146 -6.26 9.94 -21.82
CA ILE A 146 -7.43 10.83 -21.86
C ILE A 146 -7.15 12.18 -21.19
N SER A 147 -8.00 13.17 -21.49
CA SER A 147 -7.91 14.49 -20.86
C SER A 147 -8.26 14.45 -19.37
N ARG A 148 -7.82 15.47 -18.62
CA ARG A 148 -8.17 15.63 -17.20
C ARG A 148 -9.68 15.72 -16.98
N GLU A 149 -10.39 16.41 -17.85
CA GLU A 149 -11.85 16.56 -17.77
C GLU A 149 -12.55 15.21 -17.93
N GLU A 150 -12.12 14.41 -18.91
CA GLU A 150 -12.69 13.09 -19.14
C GLU A 150 -12.36 12.11 -18.00
N PHE A 151 -11.13 12.16 -17.49
CA PHE A 151 -10.71 11.39 -16.32
C PHE A 151 -11.62 11.68 -15.12
N LEU A 152 -11.78 12.96 -14.77
CA LEU A 152 -12.61 13.38 -13.64
C LEU A 152 -14.08 13.06 -13.86
N LYS A 153 -14.58 13.14 -15.10
CA LYS A 153 -15.94 12.73 -15.46
C LYS A 153 -16.17 11.25 -15.13
N LEU A 154 -15.24 10.36 -15.46
CA LEU A 154 -15.37 8.92 -15.16
C LEU A 154 -15.33 8.62 -13.65
N ILE A 155 -14.44 9.29 -12.90
CA ILE A 155 -14.41 9.20 -11.43
C ILE A 155 -15.73 9.69 -10.83
N ASN A 156 -16.25 10.82 -11.30
CA ASN A 156 -17.49 11.39 -10.80
C ASN A 156 -18.71 10.52 -11.12
N LEU A 157 -18.76 9.92 -12.32
CA LEU A 157 -19.80 8.94 -12.67
C LEU A 157 -19.76 7.71 -11.75
N HIS A 158 -18.57 7.18 -11.44
CA HIS A 158 -18.42 6.12 -10.44
C HIS A 158 -18.95 6.57 -9.07
N ASN A 159 -18.56 7.76 -8.61
CA ASN A 159 -18.94 8.28 -7.31
C ASN A 159 -20.46 8.46 -7.15
N LEU A 160 -21.15 8.89 -8.22
CA LEU A 160 -22.59 9.08 -8.26
C LEU A 160 -23.35 7.74 -8.37
N LYS A 161 -22.95 6.88 -9.31
CA LYS A 161 -23.69 5.65 -9.65
C LYS A 161 -23.27 4.43 -8.83
N LYS A 162 -22.14 4.52 -8.12
CA LYS A 162 -21.49 3.40 -7.40
C LYS A 162 -21.20 2.18 -8.29
N ASP A 163 -20.95 2.42 -9.57
CA ASP A 163 -20.63 1.39 -10.56
C ASP A 163 -19.12 1.39 -10.88
N LEU A 164 -18.46 0.26 -10.67
CA LEU A 164 -17.02 0.08 -10.93
C LEU A 164 -16.68 -0.01 -12.42
N LYS A 165 -17.65 -0.20 -13.32
CA LYS A 165 -17.41 -0.22 -14.76
C LYS A 165 -16.72 1.05 -15.26
N TYR A 166 -17.06 2.21 -14.71
CA TYR A 166 -16.41 3.48 -15.06
C TYR A 166 -14.91 3.49 -14.69
N ILE A 167 -14.55 2.86 -13.56
CA ILE A 167 -13.16 2.75 -13.12
C ILE A 167 -12.41 1.68 -13.93
N TYR A 168 -13.07 0.58 -14.31
CA TYR A 168 -12.46 -0.41 -15.21
C TYR A 168 -12.11 0.22 -16.56
N ASN A 169 -13.06 0.91 -17.19
CA ASN A 169 -12.83 1.61 -18.45
C ASN A 169 -11.71 2.65 -18.33
N LEU A 170 -11.67 3.39 -17.22
CA LEU A 170 -10.61 4.35 -16.94
C LEU A 170 -9.23 3.67 -16.87
N VAL A 171 -9.12 2.57 -16.12
CA VAL A 171 -7.87 1.83 -15.94
C VAL A 171 -7.34 1.25 -17.26
N ASP A 172 -8.23 0.82 -18.16
CA ASP A 172 -7.85 0.30 -19.48
C ASP A 172 -7.21 1.37 -20.38
N LEU A 173 -7.41 2.65 -20.06
CA LEU A 173 -6.85 3.81 -20.77
C LEU A 173 -5.53 4.30 -20.17
N CYS A 174 -5.04 3.66 -19.10
CA CYS A 174 -3.85 4.06 -18.37
C CYS A 174 -2.68 3.09 -18.57
N ASP A 175 -1.45 3.61 -18.66
CA ASP A 175 -0.24 2.80 -18.69
C ASP A 175 0.14 2.33 -17.29
N LEU A 176 -0.39 1.16 -16.92
CA LEU A 176 -0.15 0.56 -15.60
C LEU A 176 1.33 0.24 -15.33
N LYS A 177 2.18 0.10 -16.35
CA LYS A 177 3.61 -0.16 -16.13
C LYS A 177 4.36 1.09 -15.68
N LEU A 178 3.89 2.27 -16.07
CA LEU A 178 4.41 3.56 -15.62
C LEU A 178 3.88 3.93 -14.23
N ILE A 179 2.65 3.50 -13.90
CA ILE A 179 2.01 3.79 -12.60
C ILE A 179 2.47 2.80 -11.51
N ILE A 180 2.33 1.49 -11.75
CA ILE A 180 2.51 0.42 -10.76
C ILE A 180 3.84 -0.29 -11.01
N SER A 181 4.93 0.28 -10.50
CA SER A 181 6.24 -0.38 -10.58
C SER A 181 6.26 -1.69 -9.80
N LYS A 182 7.08 -2.66 -10.25
CA LYS A 182 7.23 -3.95 -9.56
C LYS A 182 7.61 -3.83 -8.08
N PRO A 183 8.61 -3.01 -7.68
CA PRO A 183 8.98 -2.87 -6.28
C PRO A 183 7.86 -2.24 -5.44
N TRP A 184 7.15 -1.26 -5.98
CA TRP A 184 5.98 -0.65 -5.33
C TRP A 184 4.91 -1.71 -5.05
N LEU A 185 4.54 -2.52 -6.05
CA LEU A 185 3.49 -3.54 -5.86
C LEU A 185 3.89 -4.61 -4.85
N ILE A 186 5.18 -4.95 -4.78
CA ILE A 186 5.72 -5.82 -3.73
C ILE A 186 5.52 -5.18 -2.37
N GLY A 187 5.96 -3.94 -2.17
CA GLY A 187 5.80 -3.25 -0.88
C GLY A 187 4.34 -3.14 -0.45
N PHE A 188 3.45 -2.80 -1.38
CA PHE A 188 2.02 -2.69 -1.11
C PHE A 188 1.39 -4.04 -0.74
N VAL A 189 1.71 -5.12 -1.46
CA VAL A 189 1.22 -6.47 -1.15
C VAL A 189 1.81 -7.03 0.14
N GLU A 190 3.01 -6.61 0.54
CA GLU A 190 3.57 -6.98 1.84
C GLU A 190 2.82 -6.37 3.02
N ALA A 191 2.24 -5.18 2.84
CA ALA A 191 1.36 -4.53 3.80
C ALA A 191 -0.08 -5.08 3.73
N GLU A 192 -0.73 -4.99 2.57
CA GLU A 192 -2.18 -5.18 2.41
C GLU A 192 -2.58 -6.54 1.79
N GLY A 193 -1.64 -7.25 1.20
CA GLY A 193 -1.92 -8.47 0.45
C GLY A 193 -2.20 -9.67 1.35
N ASN A 194 -3.05 -10.59 0.88
CA ASN A 194 -3.40 -11.79 1.61
C ASN A 194 -3.31 -13.03 0.71
N PHE A 195 -2.33 -13.89 0.97
CA PHE A 195 -2.22 -15.22 0.37
C PHE A 195 -2.91 -16.24 1.27
N TYR A 196 -3.85 -17.01 0.72
CA TYR A 196 -4.64 -17.94 1.51
C TYR A 196 -5.05 -19.19 0.72
N LEU A 197 -5.53 -20.18 1.46
CA LEU A 197 -6.18 -21.39 0.96
C LEU A 197 -7.61 -21.40 1.50
N THR A 198 -8.60 -21.64 0.65
CA THR A 198 -10.02 -21.64 1.03
C THR A 198 -10.74 -22.85 0.49
N ASN A 199 -11.82 -23.26 1.17
CA ASN A 199 -12.80 -24.18 0.59
C ASN A 199 -13.53 -23.46 -0.55
N LYS A 200 -13.59 -24.11 -1.71
CA LYS A 200 -14.50 -23.72 -2.78
C LYS A 200 -15.83 -24.46 -2.64
N ASP A 201 -15.76 -25.75 -2.27
CA ASP A 201 -16.89 -26.61 -1.93
C ASP A 201 -16.51 -27.46 -0.68
N ASN A 202 -17.27 -28.51 -0.34
CA ASN A 202 -17.06 -29.34 0.87
C ASN A 202 -15.62 -29.85 1.02
N ASP A 203 -15.06 -30.42 -0.05
CA ASP A 203 -13.71 -31.02 -0.02
C ASP A 203 -12.67 -30.25 -0.84
N ARG A 204 -13.12 -29.46 -1.82
CA ARG A 204 -12.23 -28.80 -2.77
C ARG A 204 -11.58 -27.57 -2.14
N ILE A 205 -10.28 -27.66 -1.86
CA ILE A 205 -9.45 -26.53 -1.40
C ILE A 205 -8.73 -25.90 -2.58
N VAL A 206 -8.80 -24.57 -2.67
CA VAL A 206 -8.16 -23.77 -3.71
C VAL A 206 -7.30 -22.66 -3.11
N HIS A 207 -6.31 -22.24 -3.87
CA HIS A 207 -5.47 -21.09 -3.59
C HIS A 207 -6.22 -19.81 -3.92
N GLY A 208 -6.16 -18.84 -3.02
CA GLY A 208 -6.67 -17.51 -3.25
C GLY A 208 -5.67 -16.41 -2.90
N PHE A 209 -5.90 -15.26 -3.51
CA PHE A 209 -5.20 -14.01 -3.27
C PHE A 209 -6.23 -12.90 -3.12
N GLY A 210 -6.09 -12.11 -2.06
CA GLY A 210 -6.98 -10.99 -1.80
C GLY A 210 -6.24 -9.73 -1.39
N ILE A 211 -6.84 -8.58 -1.70
CA ILE A 211 -6.43 -7.26 -1.24
C ILE A 211 -7.70 -6.48 -0.88
N THR A 212 -7.65 -5.77 0.24
CA THR A 212 -8.68 -4.81 0.62
C THR A 212 -8.12 -3.40 0.58
N GLN A 213 -8.93 -2.41 0.21
CA GLN A 213 -8.52 -1.01 0.25
C GLN A 213 -9.72 -0.09 0.47
N LYS A 214 -9.55 0.96 1.27
CA LYS A 214 -10.53 2.04 1.44
C LYS A 214 -10.26 3.15 0.43
N LEU A 215 -11.29 3.88 0.02
CA LEU A 215 -11.23 5.09 -0.82
C LEU A 215 -10.64 4.95 -2.25
N ASP A 216 -9.78 3.96 -2.51
CA ASP A 216 -8.99 3.87 -3.75
C ASP A 216 -9.37 2.67 -4.64
N PRO A 217 -10.61 2.63 -5.22
CA PRO A 217 -11.01 1.54 -6.10
C PRO A 217 -10.18 1.47 -7.38
N ILE A 218 -9.68 2.62 -7.87
CA ILE A 218 -8.81 2.69 -9.06
C ILE A 218 -7.54 1.86 -8.87
N LEU A 219 -6.96 1.85 -7.66
CA LEU A 219 -5.79 1.05 -7.35
C LEU A 219 -6.09 -0.45 -7.45
N LEU A 220 -7.20 -0.90 -6.85
CA LEU A 220 -7.59 -2.31 -6.94
C LEU A 220 -7.93 -2.70 -8.38
N CYS A 221 -8.55 -1.81 -9.17
CA CYS A 221 -8.81 -2.04 -10.59
C CYS A 221 -7.52 -2.16 -11.40
N GLY A 222 -6.53 -1.31 -11.12
CA GLY A 222 -5.19 -1.38 -11.70
C GLY A 222 -4.50 -2.71 -11.37
N ILE A 223 -4.46 -3.10 -10.09
CA ILE A 223 -3.86 -4.39 -9.67
C ILE A 223 -4.59 -5.59 -10.29
N ARG A 224 -5.92 -5.52 -10.38
CA ARG A 224 -6.75 -6.54 -11.04
C ARG A 224 -6.32 -6.72 -12.51
N SER A 225 -6.24 -5.63 -13.27
CA SER A 225 -5.81 -5.65 -14.67
C SER A 225 -4.36 -6.14 -14.80
N PHE A 226 -3.47 -5.64 -13.94
CA PHE A 226 -2.05 -5.99 -13.91
C PHE A 226 -1.79 -7.49 -13.72
N PHE A 227 -2.57 -8.17 -12.86
CA PHE A 227 -2.46 -9.62 -12.66
C PHE A 227 -3.35 -10.46 -13.59
N GLY A 228 -4.16 -9.84 -14.45
CA GLY A 228 -5.14 -10.54 -15.28
C GLY A 228 -6.21 -11.26 -14.45
N ILE A 229 -6.63 -10.66 -13.33
CA ILE A 229 -7.71 -11.18 -12.49
C ILE A 229 -9.05 -10.82 -13.14
N SER A 230 -9.86 -11.81 -13.47
CA SER A 230 -11.19 -11.58 -14.06
C SER A 230 -12.26 -11.22 -13.03
N ALA A 231 -12.10 -11.65 -11.77
CA ALA A 231 -13.05 -11.42 -10.69
C ALA A 231 -13.40 -9.93 -10.54
N GLN A 232 -14.68 -9.64 -10.29
CA GLN A 232 -15.14 -8.28 -10.02
C GLN A 232 -14.74 -7.84 -8.61
N ILE A 233 -14.35 -6.57 -8.48
CA ILE A 233 -14.13 -5.96 -7.17
C ILE A 233 -15.49 -5.77 -6.49
N ARG A 234 -15.53 -6.11 -5.20
CA ARG A 234 -16.74 -5.99 -4.37
C ARG A 234 -16.60 -4.79 -3.43
N TYR A 235 -17.65 -3.99 -3.31
CA TYR A 235 -17.71 -2.90 -2.33
C TYR A 235 -18.47 -3.35 -1.07
N ARG A 236 -17.90 -3.12 0.11
CA ARG A 236 -18.51 -3.39 1.41
C ARG A 236 -19.03 -2.10 2.02
N VAL A 237 -20.31 -1.80 1.75
CA VAL A 237 -20.99 -0.55 2.15
C VAL A 237 -20.82 -0.24 3.65
N ARG A 238 -21.14 -1.20 4.52
CA ARG A 238 -21.11 -1.01 6.00
C ARG A 238 -19.77 -0.51 6.54
N HIS A 239 -18.68 -0.88 5.89
CA HIS A 239 -17.32 -0.61 6.37
C HIS A 239 -16.50 0.26 5.42
N ASN A 240 -17.13 0.73 4.33
CA ASN A 240 -16.56 1.59 3.31
C ASN A 240 -15.19 1.12 2.79
N TYR A 241 -15.11 -0.13 2.30
CA TYR A 241 -13.90 -0.65 1.67
C TYR A 241 -14.22 -1.53 0.46
N TYR A 242 -13.27 -1.62 -0.46
CA TYR A 242 -13.30 -2.46 -1.63
C TYR A 242 -12.48 -3.74 -1.42
N ILE A 243 -12.90 -4.82 -2.07
CA ILE A 243 -12.27 -6.14 -2.00
C ILE A 243 -11.97 -6.62 -3.41
N LEU A 244 -10.70 -6.83 -3.70
CA LEU A 244 -10.25 -7.67 -4.81
C LEU A 244 -9.96 -9.06 -4.25
N ASP A 245 -10.65 -10.08 -4.74
CA ASP A 245 -10.50 -11.45 -4.26
C ASP A 245 -10.48 -12.41 -5.45
N ASN A 246 -9.43 -13.22 -5.53
CA ASN A 246 -9.18 -14.11 -6.66
C ASN A 246 -8.94 -15.54 -6.20
N THR A 247 -9.58 -16.51 -6.85
CA THR A 247 -9.26 -17.94 -6.75
C THR A 247 -9.01 -18.57 -8.13
N ASN A 248 -8.95 -17.77 -9.20
CA ASN A 248 -8.71 -18.25 -10.55
C ASN A 248 -7.25 -18.73 -10.68
N SER A 249 -7.08 -19.94 -11.23
CA SER A 249 -5.76 -20.59 -11.39
C SER A 249 -4.79 -19.79 -12.27
N ARG A 250 -5.26 -19.26 -13.41
CA ARG A 250 -4.41 -18.48 -14.32
C ARG A 250 -3.89 -17.21 -13.65
N ALA A 251 -4.79 -16.49 -12.95
CA ALA A 251 -4.38 -15.31 -12.21
C ALA A 251 -3.42 -15.66 -11.04
N ASN A 252 -3.64 -16.78 -10.35
CA ASN A 252 -2.70 -17.25 -9.33
C ASN A 252 -1.31 -17.55 -9.92
N GLU A 253 -1.22 -18.16 -11.11
CA GLU A 253 0.05 -18.40 -11.81
C GLU A 253 0.74 -17.09 -12.21
N ASN A 254 -0.01 -16.09 -12.68
CA ASN A 254 0.52 -14.76 -12.97
C ASN A 254 1.11 -14.11 -11.71
N ILE A 255 0.38 -14.18 -10.58
CA ILE A 255 0.82 -13.66 -9.28
C ILE A 255 2.09 -14.37 -8.80
N ILE A 256 2.14 -15.70 -8.88
CA ILE A 256 3.32 -16.48 -8.50
C ILE A 256 4.51 -16.09 -9.36
N THR A 257 4.32 -16.02 -10.67
CA THR A 257 5.37 -15.65 -11.64
C THR A 257 5.89 -14.24 -11.35
N PHE A 258 5.01 -13.30 -11.04
CA PHE A 258 5.37 -11.92 -10.75
C PHE A 258 6.25 -11.80 -9.49
N PHE A 259 5.86 -12.45 -8.39
CA PHE A 259 6.57 -12.33 -7.11
C PHE A 259 7.76 -13.30 -6.94
N SER A 260 7.90 -14.28 -7.83
CA SER A 260 9.07 -15.16 -7.86
C SER A 260 10.28 -14.43 -8.45
N SER A 261 11.46 -14.67 -7.87
CA SER A 261 12.73 -14.26 -8.49
C SER A 261 13.10 -15.22 -9.63
N LYS A 262 14.19 -14.94 -10.38
CA LYS A 262 14.75 -15.86 -11.38
C LYS A 262 14.94 -17.29 -10.83
N ASN A 263 15.18 -17.41 -9.53
CA ASN A 263 15.05 -18.68 -8.81
C ASN A 263 13.66 -18.74 -8.16
N ARG A 264 12.79 -19.65 -8.64
CA ARG A 264 11.41 -19.84 -8.15
C ARG A 264 11.32 -20.15 -6.64
N SER A 265 12.43 -20.51 -6.00
CA SER A 265 12.50 -20.73 -4.55
C SER A 265 12.73 -19.45 -3.71
N LYS A 266 13.05 -18.31 -4.34
CA LYS A 266 13.35 -17.03 -3.66
C LYS A 266 12.35 -15.95 -4.10
N THR A 267 11.84 -15.20 -3.12
CA THR A 267 10.96 -14.02 -3.32
C THR A 267 11.72 -12.74 -2.99
N SER A 268 11.33 -11.63 -3.62
CA SER A 268 11.87 -10.30 -3.34
C SER A 268 11.17 -9.59 -2.16
N MET A 269 10.14 -10.22 -1.58
CA MET A 269 9.48 -9.83 -0.34
C MET A 269 10.41 -9.98 0.88
N ARG A 270 10.30 -9.08 1.85
CA ARG A 270 11.14 -8.97 3.06
C ARG A 270 10.39 -9.21 4.38
N SER A 271 9.07 -9.12 4.41
CA SER A 271 8.21 -9.32 5.59
C SER A 271 7.83 -10.79 5.77
N ASN A 272 7.04 -11.11 6.81
CA ASN A 272 6.49 -12.46 6.96
C ASN A 272 5.49 -12.82 5.87
N LYS A 273 4.98 -11.84 5.12
CA LYS A 273 4.26 -12.09 3.86
C LYS A 273 5.09 -12.91 2.89
N SER A 274 6.42 -12.76 2.91
CA SER A 274 7.35 -13.58 2.12
C SER A 274 7.24 -15.07 2.46
N LEU A 275 7.06 -15.42 3.74
CA LEU A 275 6.89 -16.80 4.19
C LEU A 275 5.53 -17.34 3.75
N GLU A 276 4.46 -16.56 3.96
CA GLU A 276 3.11 -16.90 3.48
C GLU A 276 3.10 -17.18 1.98
N PHE A 277 3.67 -16.28 1.19
CA PHE A 277 3.79 -16.41 -0.25
C PHE A 277 4.60 -17.65 -0.66
N ARG A 278 5.73 -17.94 0.01
CA ARG A 278 6.54 -19.14 -0.28
C ARG A 278 5.77 -20.43 -0.01
N ILE A 279 5.06 -20.53 1.12
CA ILE A 279 4.25 -21.71 1.43
C ILE A 279 3.12 -21.85 0.39
N TRP A 280 2.42 -20.75 0.13
CA TRP A 280 1.30 -20.70 -0.80
C TRP A 280 1.72 -21.10 -2.22
N SER A 281 2.75 -20.46 -2.79
CA SER A 281 3.27 -20.74 -4.14
C SER A 281 3.83 -22.16 -4.27
N ARG A 282 4.60 -22.66 -3.29
CA ARG A 282 5.12 -24.04 -3.32
C ARG A 282 4.00 -25.07 -3.24
N SER A 283 2.98 -24.82 -2.41
CA SER A 283 1.84 -25.71 -2.31
C SER A 283 0.99 -25.74 -3.59
N TYR A 284 0.95 -24.63 -4.33
CA TYR A 284 0.28 -24.55 -5.63
C TYR A 284 0.89 -25.51 -6.64
N PHE A 285 2.22 -25.53 -6.79
CA PHE A 285 2.84 -26.44 -7.76
C PHE A 285 2.94 -27.88 -7.27
N LYS A 286 3.15 -28.10 -5.97
CA LYS A 286 3.42 -29.46 -5.45
C LYS A 286 2.16 -30.25 -5.10
N TYR A 287 1.08 -29.56 -4.70
CA TYR A 287 -0.06 -30.21 -4.05
C TYR A 287 -1.42 -29.75 -4.58
N LYS A 288 -1.49 -28.97 -5.68
CA LYS A 288 -2.77 -28.63 -6.31
C LYS A 288 -3.50 -29.91 -6.72
N GLY A 289 -4.78 -30.01 -6.34
CA GLY A 289 -5.60 -31.22 -6.48
C GLY A 289 -5.50 -32.21 -5.32
N ASN A 290 -4.48 -32.13 -4.45
CA ASN A 290 -4.38 -32.95 -3.24
C ASN A 290 -4.97 -32.19 -2.03
N TYR A 291 -6.29 -32.30 -1.85
CA TYR A 291 -7.02 -31.49 -0.87
C TYR A 291 -6.69 -31.80 0.59
N GLU A 292 -6.35 -33.04 0.94
CA GLU A 292 -5.92 -33.39 2.29
C GLU A 292 -4.63 -32.66 2.68
N LYS A 293 -3.62 -32.65 1.79
CA LYS A 293 -2.38 -31.91 2.02
C LYS A 293 -2.64 -30.41 2.06
N LEU A 294 -3.47 -29.88 1.16
CA LEU A 294 -3.82 -28.46 1.16
C LEU A 294 -4.58 -28.04 2.42
N LYS A 295 -5.41 -28.91 3.01
CA LYS A 295 -6.09 -28.68 4.29
C LYS A 295 -5.07 -28.51 5.42
N LYS A 296 -4.12 -29.46 5.53
CA LYS A 296 -3.03 -29.39 6.53
C LYS A 296 -2.19 -28.11 6.37
N ILE A 297 -1.86 -27.73 5.13
CA ILE A 297 -1.08 -26.52 4.84
C ILE A 297 -1.87 -25.26 5.20
N ARG A 298 -3.15 -25.20 4.86
CA ARG A 298 -4.02 -24.07 5.22
C ARG A 298 -4.07 -23.86 6.73
N ASP A 299 -4.29 -24.94 7.47
CA ASP A 299 -4.44 -24.86 8.92
C ASP A 299 -3.11 -24.45 9.58
N PHE A 300 -1.98 -24.88 9.01
CA PHE A 300 -0.66 -24.36 9.37
C PHE A 300 -0.50 -22.87 9.07
N MET A 301 -0.86 -22.40 7.87
CA MET A 301 -0.80 -20.97 7.51
C MET A 301 -1.70 -20.11 8.40
N LYS A 302 -2.88 -20.61 8.81
CA LYS A 302 -3.77 -19.91 9.74
C LYS A 302 -3.14 -19.75 11.12
N LYS A 303 -2.39 -20.75 11.60
CA LYS A 303 -1.65 -20.66 12.87
C LYS A 303 -0.54 -19.61 12.80
N LEU A 304 0.23 -19.57 11.70
CA LEU A 304 1.29 -18.57 11.49
C LEU A 304 0.78 -17.12 11.51
N LYS A 305 -0.46 -16.87 11.09
CA LYS A 305 -1.06 -15.52 11.11
C LYS A 305 -1.55 -15.06 12.48
N LYS A 306 -1.72 -15.99 13.42
CA LYS A 306 -2.21 -15.72 14.79
C LYS A 306 -1.08 -15.49 15.80
N THR A 307 0.14 -15.87 15.44
CA THR A 307 1.39 -15.68 16.22
C THR A 307 2.01 -14.34 15.89
#